data_AF-A0A2V7CEQ9-F1
#
_entry.id   AF-A0A2V7CEQ9-F1
#
_cell.length_a   1.000
_cell.length_b   1.000
_cell.length_c   1.000
_cell.angle_alpha   90.00
_cell.angle_beta   90.00
_cell.angle_gamma   90.00
#
_symmetry.space_group_name_H-M   'P 1'
#
loop_
_entity.id
_entity.type
_entity.pdbx_description
1 polymer ?
#
loop_
_entity_poly.entity_id
_entity_poly.type
_entity_poly.pdbx_seq_one_letter_code
_entity_poly.pdbx_strand_id
1 'polypeptide(L)' 'MTPKDMLSLKEASTYLGMDEGKLASLATERRIPSVQLDGAWMFSKKSIDKWRSQQTRRS' A
#
# COMPACT_ATOMS: atom_id res chain seq x y z
N MET A 1 -12.20 -6.46 -7.63
CA MET A 1 -10.74 -6.68 -7.58
C MET A 1 -10.53 -8.14 -7.86
N THR A 2 -9.72 -8.49 -8.85
CA THR A 2 -9.23 -9.86 -8.96
C THR A 2 -8.04 -10.01 -8.00
N PRO A 3 -7.75 -11.21 -7.46
CA PRO A 3 -6.58 -11.41 -6.59
C PRO A 3 -5.25 -10.96 -7.22
N LYS A 4 -5.19 -10.86 -8.55
CA LYS A 4 -4.02 -10.41 -9.33
C LYS A 4 -3.61 -8.95 -9.11
N ASP A 5 -4.48 -8.11 -8.54
CA ASP A 5 -4.18 -6.68 -8.32
C ASP A 5 -3.78 -6.35 -6.87
N MET A 6 -3.56 -7.38 -6.05
CA MET A 6 -3.13 -7.26 -4.66
C MET A 6 -1.62 -7.42 -4.60
N LEU A 7 -0.96 -6.48 -3.92
CA LEU A 7 0.48 -6.46 -3.69
C LEU A 7 0.73 -6.84 -2.24
N SER A 8 1.69 -7.72 -1.99
CA SER A 8 2.28 -7.91 -0.66
C SER A 8 3.04 -6.66 -0.20
N LEU A 9 3.46 -6.63 1.07
CA LEU A 9 4.30 -5.54 1.60
C LEU A 9 5.55 -5.29 0.73
N LYS A 10 6.26 -6.35 0.33
CA LYS A 10 7.48 -6.27 -0.49
C LYS A 10 7.20 -5.75 -1.90
N GLU A 11 6.14 -6.23 -2.54
CA GLU A 11 5.76 -5.78 -3.87
C GLU A 11 5.27 -4.34 -3.87
N ALA A 12 4.47 -3.95 -2.85
CA ALA A 12 4.01 -2.59 -2.70
C ALA A 12 5.16 -1.62 -2.38
N SER A 13 6.13 -2.04 -1.57
CA SER A 13 7.38 -1.33 -1.29
C SER A 13 8.14 -1.03 -2.58
N THR A 14 8.36 -2.07 -3.40
CA THR A 14 9.01 -1.95 -4.70
C THR A 14 8.22 -1.04 -5.64
N TYR A 15 6.90 -1.20 -5.69
CA TYR A 15 6.01 -0.43 -6.56
C TYR A 15 5.98 1.07 -6.20
N LEU A 16 6.01 1.39 -4.90
CA LEU A 16 6.00 2.76 -4.40
C LEU A 16 7.40 3.39 -4.38
N GLY A 17 8.47 2.59 -4.45
CA GLY A 17 9.83 3.04 -4.18
C GLY A 17 9.99 3.48 -2.72
N MET A 18 9.39 2.75 -1.78
CA MET A 18 9.37 3.08 -0.36
C MET A 18 9.89 1.90 0.47
N ASP A 19 10.70 2.18 1.50
CA ASP A 19 11.15 1.17 2.46
C ASP A 19 9.99 0.35 3.08
N GLU A 20 10.20 -0.95 3.26
CA GLU A 20 9.17 -1.87 3.80
C GLU A 20 8.76 -1.51 5.23
N GLY A 21 9.71 -1.08 6.08
CA GLY A 21 9.42 -0.65 7.45
C GLY A 21 8.54 0.59 7.48
N LYS A 22 8.91 1.60 6.68
CA LYS A 22 8.07 2.81 6.52
C LYS A 22 6.67 2.47 5.99
N LEU A 23 6.58 1.58 5.00
CA LEU A 23 5.31 1.16 4.43
C LEU A 23 4.44 0.40 5.44
N ALA A 24 5.05 -0.48 6.25
CA ALA A 24 4.38 -1.21 7.32
C ALA A 24 3.87 -0.27 8.43
N SER A 25 4.64 0.76 8.80
CA SER A 25 4.20 1.80 9.74
C SER A 25 2.98 2.55 9.19
N LEU A 26 2.99 2.95 7.92
CA LEU A 26 1.84 3.61 7.30
C LEU A 26 0.60 2.72 7.28
N ALA A 27 0.76 1.42 7.02
CA ALA A 27 -0.34 0.45 7.05
C ALA A 27 -0.91 0.30 8.48
N THR A 28 -0.04 0.19 9.47
CA THR A 28 -0.40 0.09 10.89
C THR A 28 -1.11 1.35 11.38
N GLU A 29 -0.63 2.53 10.97
CA GLU A 29 -1.24 3.84 11.27
C GLU A 29 -2.49 4.14 10.42
N ARG A 30 -2.89 3.22 9.51
CA ARG A 30 -4.01 3.39 8.56
C ARG A 30 -3.89 4.65 7.69
N ARG A 31 -2.66 5.05 7.36
CA ARG A 31 -2.34 6.22 6.52
C ARG A 31 -2.20 5.90 5.04
N ILE A 32 -2.16 4.61 4.71
CA ILE A 32 -2.21 4.08 3.34
C ILE A 32 -3.31 3.00 3.26
N PRO A 33 -4.04 2.88 2.14
CA PRO A 33 -5.03 1.82 1.98
C PRO A 33 -4.37 0.43 1.97
N SER A 34 -4.71 -0.39 2.97
CA SER A 34 -4.23 -1.76 3.14
C SER A 34 -5.27 -2.62 3.85
N VAL A 35 -5.11 -3.94 3.75
CA VAL A 35 -5.86 -4.94 4.52
C VAL A 35 -4.90 -5.98 5.07
N GLN A 36 -5.24 -6.59 6.21
CA GLN A 36 -4.54 -7.79 6.67
C GLN A 36 -5.28 -9.03 6.17
N LEU A 37 -4.54 -9.95 5.54
CA LEU A 37 -5.01 -11.27 5.15
C LEU A 37 -4.00 -12.28 5.67
N ASP A 38 -4.45 -13.22 6.51
CA ASP A 38 -3.61 -14.26 7.12
C ASP A 38 -2.35 -13.70 7.83
N GLY A 39 -2.50 -12.57 8.52
CA GLY A 39 -1.41 -11.89 9.24
C GLY A 39 -0.44 -11.10 8.36
N ALA A 40 -0.59 -11.14 7.03
CA ALA A 40 0.22 -10.37 6.09
C ALA A 40 -0.51 -9.09 5.64
N TRP A 41 0.26 -8.02 5.42
CA TRP A 41 -0.27 -6.81 4.79
C TRP A 41 -0.43 -7.01 3.28
N MET A 42 -1.63 -6.70 2.79
CA MET A 42 -1.96 -6.69 1.38
C MET A 42 -2.48 -5.32 0.96
N PHE A 43 -2.09 -4.90 -0.24
CA PHE A 43 -2.36 -3.58 -0.76
C PHE A 43 -2.95 -3.68 -2.16
N SER A 44 -4.16 -3.16 -2.36
CA SER A 44 -4.71 -3.08 -3.71
C SER A 44 -3.99 -1.99 -4.51
N LYS A 45 -3.40 -2.36 -5.65
CA LYS A 45 -2.73 -1.41 -6.55
C LYS A 45 -3.60 -0.20 -6.88
N LYS A 46 -4.86 -0.41 -7.26
CA LYS A 46 -5.83 0.65 -7.57
C LYS A 46 -6.03 1.64 -6.41
N SER A 47 -6.12 1.12 -5.18
CA SER A 47 -6.32 1.95 -3.99
C SER A 47 -5.07 2.75 -3.66
N ILE A 48 -3.89 2.15 -3.78
CA ILE A 48 -2.60 2.81 -3.57
C ILE A 48 -2.39 3.92 -4.62
N ASP A 49 -2.73 3.68 -5.88
CA ASP A 49 -2.64 4.68 -6.96
C ASP A 49 -3.52 5.90 -6.67
N LYS A 50 -4.77 5.64 -6.25
CA LYS A 50 -5.69 6.70 -5.83
C LYS A 50 -5.15 7.45 -4.60
N TRP A 51 -4.56 6.76 -3.64
CA TRP A 51 -3.94 7.40 -2.49
C TRP A 51 -2.74 8.28 -2.88
N ARG A 52 -1.84 7.77 -3.74
CA ARG A 52 -0.64 8.49 -4.20
C ARG A 52 -1.00 9.76 -4.96
N SER A 53 -2.00 9.70 -5.83
CA SER A 53 -2.51 10.88 -6.56
C SER A 53 -3.14 11.94 -5.64
N GLN A 54 -3.65 11.56 -4.47
CA GLN A 54 -4.14 12.51 -3.46
C GLN A 54 -3.00 13.15 -2.66
N GLN A 55 -1.89 12.43 -2.43
CA GLN A 55 -0.72 12.97 -1.74
C GLN A 55 -0.02 14.05 -2.57
N THR A 56 0.17 13.84 -3.87
CA THR A 56 0.81 14.83 -4.77
C THR A 56 -0.01 16.12 -4.94
N ARG A 57 -1.34 16.07 -4.73
CA ARG A 57 -2.20 17.26 -4.77
C ARG A 57 -2.12 18.13 -3.51
N ARG A 58 -1.51 17.63 -2.44
CA ARG A 58 -1.38 18.34 -1.16
C ARG A 58 0.00 18.96 -0.95
N SER A 59 0.92 18.77 -1.90
CA SER A 59 2.28 19.34 -1.91
C SER A 59 2.40 20.53 -2.85
#